data_AF-A0A2C3J124-F1
#
_entry.id   AF-A0A2C3J124-F1
#
_cell.length_a   1.000
_cell.length_b   1.000
_cell.length_c   1.000
_cell.angle_alpha   90.00
_cell.angle_beta   90.00
_cell.angle_gamma   90.00
#
_symmetry.space_group_name_H-M   'P 1'
#
loop_
_entity.id
_entity.type
_entity.pdbx_description
1 polymer ?
#
loop_
_entity_poly.entity_id
_entity_poly.type
_entity_poly.pdbx_seq_one_letter_code
_entity_poly.pdbx_strand_id
1 'polypeptide(L)' 'MKIAEVGNLIEFKNGLQGIVEKVNENSVIVDLTYMTNYRDLDLEQRTVVNHKNYTIINPAM' A
#
# COMPACT_ATOMS: atom_id res chain seq x y z
N MET A 1 12.75 0.96 12.17
CA MET A 1 12.05 0.89 10.87
C MET A 1 10.69 1.51 11.08
N LYS A 2 10.30 2.53 10.30
CA LYS A 2 8.96 3.13 10.46
C LYS A 2 7.94 2.23 9.77
N ILE A 3 6.94 1.79 10.52
CA ILE A 3 5.83 0.97 10.00
C ILE A 3 4.77 1.95 9.48
N ALA A 4 4.13 1.62 8.37
CA ALA A 4 3.06 2.44 7.83
C ALA A 4 1.81 2.25 8.69
N GLU A 5 1.06 3.33 8.87
CA GLU A 5 -0.19 3.34 9.63
C GLU A 5 -1.39 3.32 8.69
N VAL A 6 -2.56 2.95 9.21
CA VAL A 6 -3.81 3.01 8.45
C VAL A 6 -4.02 4.44 7.91
N GLY A 7 -4.31 4.55 6.61
CA GLY A 7 -4.44 5.80 5.89
C GLY A 7 -3.15 6.34 5.27
N ASN A 8 -1.98 5.74 5.55
CA ASN A 8 -0.74 6.14 4.88
C ASN A 8 -0.71 5.68 3.42
N LEU A 9 -0.10 6.49 2.56
CA LEU A 9 0.24 6.08 1.20
C LEU A 9 1.62 5.43 1.19
N ILE A 10 1.71 4.22 0.65
CA ILE A 10 2.98 3.51 0.47
C ILE A 10 3.21 3.17 -1.00
N GLU A 11 4.48 3.12 -1.39
CA GLU A 11 4.94 2.64 -2.68
C GLU A 11 5.60 1.27 -2.51
N PHE A 12 5.28 0.33 -3.38
CA PHE A 12 5.81 -1.02 -3.40
C PHE A 12 6.00 -1.49 -4.83
N LYS A 13 6.74 -2.60 -5.02
CA LYS A 13 7.00 -3.18 -6.35
C LYS A 13 7.49 -2.15 -7.40
N ASN A 14 8.31 -1.18 -6.99
CA ASN A 14 8.91 -0.14 -7.86
C ASN A 14 7.86 0.65 -8.68
N GLY A 15 6.87 1.23 -8.00
CA GLY A 15 5.94 2.20 -8.61
C GLY A 15 4.46 1.89 -8.42
N LEU A 16 4.10 0.75 -7.82
CA LEU A 16 2.74 0.54 -7.34
C LEU A 16 2.54 1.32 -6.05
N GLN A 17 1.42 2.02 -5.94
CA GLN A 17 1.10 2.82 -4.77
C GLN A 17 -0.28 2.39 -4.26
N GLY A 18 -0.42 2.36 -2.94
CA GLY A 18 -1.66 1.97 -2.30
C GLY A 18 -1.80 2.59 -0.93
N ILE A 19 -3.05 2.76 -0.52
CA ILE A 19 -3.39 3.30 0.80
C ILE A 19 -3.47 2.13 1.77
N VAL A 20 -2.79 2.23 2.91
CA VAL A 20 -2.85 1.21 3.95
C VAL A 20 -4.24 1.19 4.57
N GLU A 21 -4.97 0.09 4.41
CA GLU A 21 -6.24 -0.14 5.12
C GLU A 21 -6.04 -0.90 6.42
N LYS A 22 -5.04 -1.78 6.47
CA LYS A 22 -4.79 -2.62 7.65
C LYS A 22 -3.33 -2.90 7.85
N VAL A 23 -2.91 -2.92 9.11
CA VAL A 23 -1.54 -3.27 9.52
C VAL A 23 -1.58 -4.58 10.30
N ASN A 24 -0.75 -5.54 9.92
CA ASN A 24 -0.49 -6.79 10.64
C ASN A 24 0.95 -6.77 11.18
N GLU A 25 1.35 -7.80 11.92
CA GLU A 25 2.68 -7.85 12.55
C GLU A 25 3.85 -7.87 11.55
N ASN A 26 3.64 -8.46 10.36
CA ASN A 26 4.69 -8.64 9.35
C ASN A 26 4.35 -8.03 7.97
N SER A 27 3.13 -7.50 7.82
CA SER A 27 2.63 -7.01 6.54
C SER A 27 1.56 -5.95 6.71
N VAL A 28 1.30 -5.22 5.65
CA VAL A 28 0.19 -4.29 5.52
C VAL A 28 -0.71 -4.73 4.38
N ILE A 29 -2.01 -4.53 4.54
CA ILE A 29 -2.99 -4.64 3.47
C ILE A 29 -3.16 -3.24 2.91
N VAL A 30 -2.95 -3.10 1.61
CA VAL A 30 -3.14 -1.85 0.88
C VAL A 30 -4.27 -1.98 -0.11
N ASP A 31 -5.01 -0.88 -0.24
CA ASP A 31 -6.02 -0.70 -1.26
C ASP A 31 -5.42 0.05 -2.46
N LEU A 32 -5.62 -0.55 -3.64
CA LEU A 32 -5.14 -0.08 -4.93
C LEU A 32 -6.18 0.77 -5.68
N THR A 33 -7.41 0.91 -5.15
CA THR A 33 -8.48 1.69 -5.83
C THR A 33 -8.15 3.18 -5.92
N TYR A 34 -7.15 3.64 -5.15
CA TYR A 34 -6.54 4.96 -5.31
C TYR A 34 -5.98 5.21 -6.73
N MET A 35 -5.46 4.16 -7.38
CA MET A 35 -4.95 4.27 -8.75
C MET A 35 -6.11 4.15 -9.74
N THR A 36 -6.47 5.18 -10.49
CA THR A 36 -7.62 5.13 -11.41
C THR A 36 -7.51 4.02 -12.48
N ASN A 37 -6.28 3.56 -12.78
CA ASN A 37 -5.97 2.52 -13.77
C ASN A 37 -5.95 1.09 -13.20
N TYR A 38 -6.24 0.88 -11.91
CA TYR A 38 -6.18 -0.46 -11.30
C TYR A 38 -7.11 -1.48 -11.99
N ARG A 39 -8.27 -1.01 -12.47
CA ARG A 39 -9.26 -1.81 -13.20
C ARG A 39 -8.77 -2.28 -14.57
N ASP A 40 -7.97 -1.45 -15.25
CA ASP A 40 -7.38 -1.80 -16.55
C ASP A 40 -6.23 -2.80 -16.41
N LEU A 41 -5.62 -2.88 -15.23
CA LEU A 41 -4.50 -3.77 -14.94
C LEU A 41 -4.93 -5.16 -14.44
N ASP A 42 -6.24 -5.45 -14.39
CA ASP A 42 -6.83 -6.68 -13.82
C ASP A 42 -6.30 -7.00 -12.41
N LEU A 43 -5.98 -5.96 -11.64
CA LEU A 43 -5.44 -6.11 -10.28
C LEU A 43 -6.57 -6.28 -9.27
N GLU A 44 -6.35 -7.17 -8.30
CA GLU A 44 -7.21 -7.24 -7.11
C GLU A 44 -7.22 -5.89 -6.39
N GLN A 45 -8.39 -5.47 -5.91
CA GLN A 45 -8.56 -4.18 -5.23
C GLN A 45 -7.62 -4.01 -4.03
N ARG A 46 -7.26 -5.11 -3.39
CA ARG A 46 -6.41 -5.14 -2.21
C ARG A 46 -5.25 -6.09 -2.40
N THR A 47 -4.09 -5.73 -1.86
CA THR A 47 -2.93 -6.61 -1.87
C THR A 47 -2.19 -6.56 -0.54
N VAL A 48 -1.43 -7.62 -0.26
CA VAL A 48 -0.64 -7.77 0.97
C VAL A 48 0.82 -7.47 0.68
N VAL A 49 1.39 -6.53 1.42
CA VAL A 49 2.77 -6.08 1.23
C VAL A 49 3.54 -6.23 2.54
N ASN A 50 4.72 -6.84 2.47
CA ASN A 50 5.57 -7.01 3.65
C ASN A 50 6.24 -5.67 4.06
N HIS A 51 6.44 -5.43 5.35
CA HIS A 51 7.11 -4.22 5.87
C HIS A 51 8.50 -3.96 5.29
N LYS A 52 9.17 -5.00 4.77
CA LYS A 52 10.48 -4.88 4.12
C LYS A 52 10.41 -4.47 2.64
N ASN A 53 9.21 -4.43 2.04
CA ASN A 53 9.01 -4.33 0.59
C ASN A 53 8.18 -3.10 0.16
N TYR A 54 8.11 -2.07 1.01
CA TYR A 54 7.48 -0.80 0.65
C TYR A 54 8.24 0.40 1.23
N THR A 55 7.96 1.57 0.67
CA THR A 55 8.40 2.88 1.18
C THR A 55 7.19 3.74 1.46
N ILE A 56 7.17 4.45 2.60
CA ILE A 56 6.09 5.38 2.95
C ILE A 56 6.34 6.68 2.17
N ILE A 57 5.43 7.04 1.26
CA ILE A 57 5.56 8.21 0.38
C ILE A 57 4.75 9.41 0.88
N ASN A 58 3.63 9.18 1.56
CA ASN A 58 2.87 10.26 2.20
C ASN A 58 2.38 9.81 3.57
N PRO A 59 3.06 10.21 4.67
CA PRO A 59 2.54 10.02 6.01
C PRO A 59 1.32 10.92 6.17
N ALA A 60 0.20 10.36 6.66
CA ALA A 60 -0.95 11.18 7.03
C ALA A 60 -0.48 12.22 8.06
N MET A 61 -0.58 13.50 7.68
CA MET A 61 -0.35 14.64 8.59
C MET A 61 -1.54 14.84 9.50
#